data_AF-H8Z7W9-F1
#
_entry.id   AF-H8Z7W9-F1
#
_cell.length_a   1.000
_cell.length_b   1.000
_cell.length_c   1.000
_cell.angle_alpha   90.00
_cell.angle_beta   90.00
_cell.angle_gamma   90.00
#
_symmetry.space_group_name_H-M   'P 1'
#
loop_
_entity.id
_entity.type
_entity.pdbx_description
1 polymer ?
#
loop_
_entity_poly.entity_id
_entity_poly.type
_entity_poly.pdbx_seq_one_letter_code
_entity_poly.pdbx_strand_id
1 'polypeptide(L)'
;MISEVDPNTRQAYVWIWLPGALTPVVAGLLRREARGGYTFTYGRSYLRRDDAISIFVDELPLQPGAQHQRDDDLPGCLRDAAPDAWGRRVIINRLTGRRGLDAAQVELDELTYLLESGSDRIGALDFQASPTDYRPREAAQASLDALAEATERLERGESLSADLALALQHGTSVGGARPKALLTSETGKFIAKFSTSTDLYNLVKAEYVAMRLARLVGLEVASVILTQSLNRDVQRNR
;
A
#
# COMPACT_ATOMS: atom_id res chain seq x y z
N MET A 1 -6.69 -0.26 18.85
CA MET A 1 -7.57 -1.39 18.48
C MET A 1 -7.93 -1.20 17.02
N ILE A 2 -7.23 -1.88 16.12
CA ILE A 2 -7.58 -1.90 14.69
C ILE A 2 -8.95 -2.58 14.62
N SER A 3 -9.92 -2.00 13.92
CA SER A 3 -11.19 -2.68 13.69
C SER A 3 -10.90 -4.02 13.03
N GLU A 4 -11.26 -5.13 13.67
CA GLU A 4 -11.21 -6.45 13.03
C GLU A 4 -12.05 -6.36 11.76
N VAL A 5 -11.38 -6.35 10.61
CA VAL A 5 -12.06 -6.44 9.32
C VAL A 5 -12.56 -7.86 9.23
N ASP A 6 -13.89 -8.02 9.21
CA ASP A 6 -14.49 -9.32 8.98
C ASP A 6 -13.98 -9.84 7.63
N PRO A 7 -13.33 -11.02 7.55
CA PRO A 7 -12.88 -11.59 6.28
C PRO A 7 -14.03 -11.86 5.28
N ASN A 8 -15.29 -11.76 5.72
CA ASN A 8 -16.48 -11.77 4.87
C ASN A 8 -16.95 -10.37 4.42
N THR A 9 -16.16 -9.33 4.67
CA THR A 9 -16.49 -7.95 4.28
C THR A 9 -16.59 -7.85 2.76
N ARG A 10 -17.81 -7.68 2.25
CA ARG A 10 -18.09 -7.53 0.82
C ARG A 10 -18.07 -6.09 0.33
N GLN A 11 -17.65 -5.14 1.17
CA GLN A 11 -17.65 -3.73 0.80
C GLN A 11 -16.58 -2.92 1.52
N ALA A 12 -16.05 -1.91 0.85
CA ALA A 12 -15.17 -0.91 1.43
C ALA A 12 -15.63 0.49 1.00
N TYR A 13 -15.60 1.44 1.92
CA TYR A 13 -15.79 2.84 1.59
C TYR A 13 -14.48 3.40 1.06
N VAL A 14 -14.57 4.04 -0.10
CA VAL A 14 -13.44 4.71 -0.75
C VAL A 14 -13.40 6.14 -0.23
N TRP A 15 -12.32 6.45 0.48
CA TRP A 15 -12.02 7.78 0.99
C TRP A 15 -11.02 8.45 0.04
N ILE A 16 -11.18 9.76 -0.18
CA ILE A 16 -10.31 10.56 -1.07
C ILE A 16 -9.87 11.84 -0.38
N TRP A 17 -8.60 12.21 -0.54
CA TRP A 17 -8.12 13.57 -0.27
C TRP A 17 -8.30 14.42 -1.52
N LEU A 18 -9.16 15.42 -1.44
CA LEU A 18 -9.34 16.40 -2.52
C LEU A 18 -8.14 17.35 -2.60
N PRO A 19 -7.89 18.01 -3.75
CA PRO A 19 -6.78 18.95 -3.90
C PRO A 19 -6.76 20.00 -2.78
N GLY A 20 -5.63 20.06 -2.05
CA GLY A 20 -5.44 20.99 -0.93
C GLY A 20 -6.12 20.60 0.38
N ALA A 21 -6.86 19.49 0.44
CA ALA A 21 -7.52 19.02 1.65
C ALA A 21 -6.54 18.24 2.55
N LEU A 22 -6.59 18.50 3.86
CA LEU A 22 -5.82 17.75 4.87
C LEU A 22 -6.59 16.55 5.42
N THR A 23 -7.92 16.58 5.31
CA THR A 23 -8.81 15.52 5.79
C THR A 23 -9.50 14.85 4.61
N PRO A 24 -9.58 13.52 4.57
CA PRO A 24 -10.25 12.83 3.48
C PRO A 24 -11.77 12.94 3.61
N VAL A 25 -12.46 12.72 2.49
CA VAL A 25 -13.92 12.61 2.43
C VAL A 25 -14.30 11.28 1.78
N VAL A 26 -15.48 10.75 2.08
CA VAL A 26 -15.96 9.53 1.40
C VAL A 26 -16.40 9.87 -0.01
N ALA A 27 -15.72 9.28 -1.00
CA ALA A 27 -16.08 9.36 -2.40
C ALA A 27 -17.24 8.42 -2.73
N GLY A 28 -17.20 7.19 -2.23
CA GLY A 28 -18.18 6.17 -2.60
C GLY A 28 -18.00 4.85 -1.88
N LEU A 29 -18.75 3.85 -2.37
CA LEU A 29 -18.75 2.49 -1.89
C LEU A 29 -18.26 1.56 -2.99
N LEU A 30 -17.20 0.81 -2.71
CA LEU A 30 -16.76 -0.33 -3.49
C LEU A 30 -17.41 -1.59 -2.90
N ARG A 31 -18.07 -2.40 -3.72
CA ARG A 31 -18.73 -3.65 -3.31
C ARG A 31 -18.25 -4.80 -4.18
N ARG A 32 -18.01 -5.95 -3.57
CA ARG A 32 -17.80 -7.22 -4.25
C ARG A 32 -19.13 -7.92 -4.44
N GLU A 33 -19.46 -8.24 -5.68
CA GLU A 33 -20.73 -8.86 -6.04
C GLU A 33 -20.75 -10.36 -5.71
N ALA A 34 -21.94 -10.91 -5.49
CA ALA A 34 -22.10 -12.32 -5.09
C ALA A 34 -21.64 -13.32 -6.16
N ARG A 35 -21.69 -12.91 -7.43
CA ARG A 35 -21.28 -13.73 -8.59
C ARG A 35 -19.79 -13.58 -8.94
N GLY A 36 -19.04 -12.82 -8.14
CA GLY A 36 -17.71 -12.34 -8.49
C GLY A 36 -17.76 -10.92 -9.08
N GLY A 37 -16.61 -10.25 -9.11
CA GLY A 37 -16.47 -8.90 -9.62
C GLY A 37 -16.79 -7.77 -8.63
N TYR A 38 -16.62 -6.53 -9.10
CA TYR A 38 -16.69 -5.33 -8.28
C TYR A 38 -17.55 -4.23 -8.90
N THR A 39 -18.33 -3.60 -8.03
CA THR A 39 -19.15 -2.43 -8.35
C THR A 39 -18.71 -1.25 -7.51
N PHE A 40 -18.52 -0.09 -8.13
CA PHE A 40 -18.32 1.17 -7.43
C PHE A 40 -19.57 2.06 -7.53
N THR A 41 -19.90 2.77 -6.45
CA THR A 41 -21.00 3.74 -6.44
C THR A 41 -20.55 5.00 -5.72
N TYR A 42 -20.56 6.15 -6.40
CA TYR A 42 -20.32 7.43 -5.74
C TYR A 42 -21.39 7.73 -4.69
N GLY A 43 -20.96 8.29 -3.56
CA GLY A 43 -21.86 8.78 -2.52
C GLY A 43 -22.67 9.97 -3.04
N ARG A 44 -23.96 10.01 -2.73
CA ARG A 44 -24.81 11.16 -3.08
C ARG A 44 -24.30 12.47 -2.44
N SER A 45 -23.71 12.38 -1.25
CA SER A 45 -23.06 13.51 -0.59
C SER A 45 -21.85 14.00 -1.37
N TYR A 46 -21.03 13.08 -1.90
CA TYR A 46 -19.86 13.41 -2.72
C TYR A 46 -20.25 14.07 -4.04
N LEU A 47 -21.21 13.50 -4.77
CA LEU A 47 -21.71 14.06 -6.04
C LEU A 47 -22.33 15.46 -5.92
N ARG A 48 -22.75 15.87 -4.71
CA ARG A 48 -23.31 17.21 -4.45
C ARG A 48 -22.27 18.24 -4.05
N ARG A 49 -21.00 17.86 -3.92
CA ARG A 49 -19.96 18.81 -3.55
C ARG A 49 -19.59 19.67 -4.75
N ASP A 50 -19.34 20.95 -4.52
CA ASP A 50 -18.87 21.87 -5.56
C ASP A 50 -17.43 21.55 -6.00
N ASP A 51 -16.66 20.89 -5.14
CA ASP A 51 -15.27 20.48 -5.36
C ASP A 51 -15.12 18.97 -5.67
N ALA A 52 -16.22 18.30 -6.03
CA ALA A 52 -16.18 16.89 -6.39
C ALA A 52 -15.30 16.66 -7.63
N ILE A 53 -14.36 15.73 -7.53
CA ILE A 53 -13.57 15.26 -8.68
C ILE A 53 -13.88 13.80 -8.98
N SER A 54 -13.88 13.43 -10.26
CA SER A 54 -13.86 12.03 -10.65
C SER A 54 -12.54 11.40 -10.19
N ILE A 55 -12.60 10.19 -9.63
CA ILE A 55 -11.40 9.42 -9.30
C ILE A 55 -10.58 9.16 -10.58
N PHE A 56 -11.26 8.78 -11.66
CA PHE A 56 -10.69 8.70 -13.00
C PHE A 56 -11.80 8.80 -14.03
N VAL A 57 -11.76 9.80 -14.92
CA VAL A 57 -12.89 10.16 -15.79
C VAL A 57 -13.31 9.05 -16.75
N ASP A 58 -12.35 8.28 -17.26
CA ASP A 58 -12.61 7.24 -18.27
C ASP A 58 -13.19 5.96 -17.65
N GLU A 59 -13.00 5.76 -16.34
CA GLU A 59 -13.37 4.52 -15.66
C GLU A 59 -14.49 4.72 -14.62
N LEU A 60 -14.42 5.81 -13.86
CA LEU A 60 -15.36 6.18 -12.80
C LEU A 60 -15.79 7.65 -12.96
N PRO A 61 -16.51 8.02 -14.03
CA PRO A 61 -17.05 9.37 -14.19
C PRO A 61 -18.01 9.74 -13.05
N LEU A 62 -18.12 11.04 -12.74
CA LEU A 62 -19.03 11.55 -11.71
C LEU A 62 -20.50 11.41 -12.15
N GLN A 63 -21.08 10.26 -11.87
CA GLN A 63 -22.47 9.97 -12.16
C GLN A 63 -23.11 9.15 -11.04
N PRO A 64 -24.43 9.31 -10.82
CA PRO A 64 -25.16 8.48 -9.87
C PRO A 64 -25.29 7.04 -10.37
N GLY A 65 -25.39 6.11 -9.43
CA GLY A 65 -25.62 4.70 -9.72
C GLY A 65 -24.36 3.85 -9.65
N ALA A 66 -24.59 2.54 -9.80
CA ALA A 66 -23.56 1.52 -9.80
C ALA A 66 -22.76 1.55 -11.12
N GLN A 67 -21.44 1.55 -11.00
CA GLN A 67 -20.50 1.54 -12.11
C GLN A 67 -19.65 0.27 -12.00
N HIS A 68 -19.52 -0.47 -13.10
CA HIS A 68 -18.77 -1.73 -13.21
C HIS A 68 -17.87 -1.67 -14.44
N GLN A 69 -16.77 -2.43 -14.41
CA GLN A 69 -15.93 -2.61 -15.58
C GLN A 69 -16.55 -3.64 -16.53
N ARG A 70 -16.15 -3.61 -17.81
CA ARG A 70 -16.67 -4.56 -18.82
C ARG A 70 -16.44 -6.03 -18.44
N ASP A 71 -15.34 -6.30 -17.76
CA ASP A 71 -14.94 -7.64 -17.33
C ASP A 71 -15.28 -7.90 -15.84
N ASP A 72 -16.08 -7.01 -15.23
CA ASP A 72 -16.42 -6.98 -13.79
C ASP A 72 -15.23 -6.91 -12.82
N ASP A 73 -14.02 -6.67 -13.35
CA ASP A 73 -12.79 -6.51 -12.58
C ASP A 73 -12.81 -5.27 -11.68
N LEU A 74 -11.93 -5.28 -10.67
CA LEU A 74 -11.70 -4.09 -9.85
C LEU A 74 -11.25 -2.94 -10.76
N PRO A 75 -11.89 -1.74 -10.68
CA PRO A 75 -11.47 -0.60 -11.45
C PRO A 75 -9.96 -0.34 -11.29
N GLY A 76 -9.24 -0.19 -12.40
CA GLY A 76 -7.80 0.01 -12.46
C GLY A 76 -7.33 1.18 -11.60
N CYS A 77 -8.07 2.30 -11.59
CA CYS A 77 -7.75 3.44 -10.73
C CYS A 77 -7.87 3.14 -9.22
N LEU A 78 -8.72 2.19 -8.82
CA LEU A 78 -8.79 1.71 -7.43
C LEU A 78 -7.74 0.63 -7.16
N ARG A 79 -7.46 -0.22 -8.15
CA ARG A 79 -6.43 -1.26 -8.09
C ARG A 79 -5.03 -0.66 -7.94
N ASP A 80 -4.77 0.52 -8.50
CA ASP A 80 -3.49 1.23 -8.36
C ASP A 80 -3.17 1.59 -6.89
N ALA A 81 -4.20 1.72 -6.06
CA ALA A 81 -4.06 1.93 -4.62
C ALA A 81 -3.91 0.63 -3.81
N ALA A 82 -3.99 -0.54 -4.45
CA ALA A 82 -3.80 -1.85 -3.83
C ALA A 82 -2.31 -2.13 -3.55
N PRO A 83 -2.00 -2.94 -2.53
CA PRO A 83 -0.62 -3.31 -2.24
C PRO A 83 -0.01 -4.15 -3.36
N ASP A 84 1.30 -3.97 -3.52
CA ASP A 84 2.12 -4.69 -4.49
C ASP A 84 2.42 -6.14 -4.06
N ALA A 85 3.21 -6.89 -4.83
CA ALA A 85 3.51 -8.29 -4.49
C ALA A 85 4.20 -8.45 -3.12
N TRP A 86 5.06 -7.50 -2.75
CA TRP A 86 5.69 -7.49 -1.43
C TRP A 86 4.67 -7.20 -0.33
N GLY A 87 3.83 -6.19 -0.54
CA GLY A 87 2.79 -5.77 0.39
C GLY A 87 1.74 -6.84 0.63
N ARG A 88 1.30 -7.53 -0.42
CA ARG A 88 0.42 -8.69 -0.32
C ARG A 88 1.04 -9.80 0.52
N ARG A 89 2.34 -10.07 0.36
CA ARG A 89 3.06 -11.07 1.17
C ARG A 89 3.11 -10.70 2.66
N VAL A 90 3.34 -9.43 2.98
CA VAL A 90 3.27 -8.93 4.37
C VAL A 90 1.87 -9.12 4.95
N ILE A 91 0.82 -8.77 4.18
CA ILE A 91 -0.58 -8.91 4.60
C ILE A 91 -0.96 -10.38 4.81
N ILE A 92 -0.63 -11.28 3.88
CA ILE A 92 -0.89 -12.72 4.00
C ILE A 92 -0.22 -13.29 5.25
N ASN A 93 1.06 -12.95 5.49
CA ASN A 93 1.78 -13.43 6.66
C ASN A 93 1.10 -13.01 7.97
N ARG A 94 0.68 -11.73 8.06
CA ARG A 94 0.02 -11.18 9.23
C ARG A 94 -1.35 -11.78 9.49
N LEU A 95 -2.18 -11.96 8.45
CA LEU A 95 -3.55 -12.43 8.60
C LEU A 95 -3.67 -13.94 8.76
N THR A 96 -2.81 -14.71 8.08
CA THR A 96 -2.96 -16.17 8.01
C THR A 96 -1.87 -16.91 8.77
N GLY A 97 -0.78 -16.25 9.12
CA GLY A 97 0.43 -16.89 9.64
C GLY A 97 1.16 -17.78 8.62
N ARG A 98 0.64 -17.93 7.38
CA ARG A 98 1.21 -18.75 6.31
C ARG A 98 2.42 -18.07 5.65
N ARG A 99 3.32 -18.90 5.10
CA ARG A 99 4.70 -18.48 4.76
C ARG A 99 5.21 -19.25 3.55
N GLY A 100 6.24 -18.73 2.89
CA GLY A 100 6.86 -19.41 1.75
C GLY A 100 5.85 -19.86 0.70
N LEU A 101 5.92 -21.13 0.31
CA LEU A 101 5.01 -21.74 -0.67
C LEU A 101 3.55 -21.80 -0.18
N ASP A 102 3.31 -21.95 1.12
CA ASP A 102 1.96 -21.99 1.68
C ASP A 102 1.27 -20.62 1.62
N ALA A 103 2.05 -19.54 1.69
CA ALA A 103 1.56 -18.17 1.46
C ALA A 103 1.23 -17.92 -0.01
N ALA A 104 1.99 -18.50 -0.94
CA ALA A 104 1.73 -18.38 -2.38
C ALA A 104 0.42 -19.05 -2.82
N GLN A 105 -0.12 -19.96 -2.00
CA GLN A 105 -1.42 -20.62 -2.23
C GLN A 105 -2.59 -19.88 -1.55
N VAL A 106 -2.34 -18.79 -0.83
CA VAL A 106 -3.42 -17.98 -0.22
C VAL A 106 -3.93 -17.00 -1.25
N GLU A 107 -5.20 -17.16 -1.62
CA GLU A 107 -5.93 -16.16 -2.37
C GLU A 107 -6.82 -15.35 -1.43
N LEU A 108 -6.37 -14.14 -1.10
CA LEU A 108 -7.24 -13.11 -0.51
C LEU A 108 -7.88 -12.32 -1.64
N ASP A 109 -9.12 -11.88 -1.43
CA ASP A 109 -9.78 -10.98 -2.37
C ASP A 109 -9.19 -9.55 -2.30
N GLU A 110 -9.47 -8.74 -3.32
CA GLU A 110 -8.92 -7.39 -3.42
C GLU A 110 -9.44 -6.45 -2.33
N LEU A 111 -10.69 -6.60 -1.84
CA LEU A 111 -11.17 -5.76 -0.73
C LEU A 111 -10.37 -6.01 0.53
N THR A 112 -10.05 -7.28 0.82
CA THR A 112 -9.18 -7.63 1.94
C THR A 112 -7.84 -6.91 1.80
N TYR A 113 -7.18 -6.94 0.63
CA TYR A 113 -5.92 -6.22 0.44
C TYR A 113 -6.05 -4.69 0.59
N LEU A 114 -7.12 -4.09 0.09
CA LEU A 114 -7.37 -2.65 0.19
C LEU A 114 -7.59 -2.19 1.64
N LEU A 115 -8.38 -2.97 2.40
CA LEU A 115 -8.70 -2.70 3.81
C LEU A 115 -7.53 -3.00 4.75
N GLU A 116 -6.65 -3.94 4.38
CA GLU A 116 -5.54 -4.39 5.22
C GLU A 116 -4.19 -3.78 4.83
N SER A 117 -4.14 -2.97 3.78
CA SER A 117 -2.96 -2.15 3.46
C SER A 117 -2.92 -0.87 4.29
N GLY A 118 -1.72 -0.31 4.49
CA GLY A 118 -1.54 0.93 5.26
C GLY A 118 -2.26 2.13 4.63
N SER A 119 -2.68 3.08 5.46
CA SER A 119 -3.37 4.31 5.00
C SER A 119 -2.44 5.31 4.32
N ASP A 120 -1.14 5.27 4.62
CA ASP A 120 -0.10 6.09 3.96
C ASP A 120 0.30 5.43 2.63
N ARG A 121 -0.49 5.68 1.57
CA ARG A 121 -0.33 5.05 0.25
C ARG A 121 -0.06 6.06 -0.86
N ILE A 122 0.50 5.57 -1.97
CA ILE A 122 0.65 6.40 -3.17
C ILE A 122 -0.74 6.78 -3.69
N GLY A 123 -0.88 8.04 -4.11
CA GLY A 123 -2.14 8.61 -4.55
C GLY A 123 -2.92 9.26 -3.42
N ALA A 124 -4.20 9.51 -3.67
CA ALA A 124 -5.08 10.27 -2.78
C ALA A 124 -6.23 9.43 -2.24
N LEU A 125 -6.13 8.10 -2.27
CA LEU A 125 -7.21 7.18 -1.87
C LEU A 125 -6.86 6.42 -0.59
N ASP A 126 -7.87 6.08 0.20
CA ASP A 126 -7.79 5.07 1.25
C ASP A 126 -9.12 4.30 1.36
N PHE A 127 -9.10 3.15 2.02
CA PHE A 127 -10.22 2.23 2.11
C PHE A 127 -10.53 1.92 3.56
N GLN A 128 -11.80 2.03 3.93
CA GLN A 128 -12.26 1.87 5.31
C GLN A 128 -13.54 1.04 5.35
N ALA A 129 -13.80 0.38 6.47
CA ALA A 129 -15.05 -0.34 6.70
C ALA A 129 -16.23 0.60 7.01
N SER A 130 -15.96 1.86 7.35
CA SER A 130 -16.97 2.86 7.75
C SER A 130 -17.03 4.05 6.78
N PRO A 131 -18.23 4.61 6.51
CA PRO A 131 -18.39 5.86 5.76
C PRO A 131 -18.27 7.12 6.61
N THR A 132 -18.16 6.98 7.94
CA THR A 132 -18.20 8.13 8.86
C THR A 132 -17.00 8.20 9.77
N ASP A 133 -16.38 7.06 10.06
CA ASP A 133 -15.26 6.95 10.97
C ASP A 133 -14.00 6.62 10.18
N TYR A 134 -13.20 7.67 9.92
CA TYR A 134 -11.90 7.52 9.29
C TYR A 134 -10.85 7.21 10.36
N ARG A 135 -10.31 5.99 10.32
CA ARG A 135 -9.24 5.55 11.22
C ARG A 135 -7.99 5.23 10.40
N PRO A 136 -6.97 6.10 10.38
CA PRO A 136 -5.75 5.80 9.65
C PRO A 136 -5.07 4.57 10.27
N ARG A 137 -4.66 3.65 9.41
CA ARG A 137 -3.83 2.50 9.80
C ARG A 137 -2.38 2.94 9.85
N GLU A 138 -2.04 3.60 10.95
CA GLU A 138 -0.66 3.98 11.28
C GLU A 138 0.10 2.76 11.79
N ALA A 139 1.31 2.56 11.27
CA ALA A 139 2.20 1.53 11.78
C ALA A 139 3.01 2.07 12.97
N ALA A 140 3.35 1.17 13.90
CA ALA A 140 4.34 1.48 14.91
C ALA A 140 5.68 1.84 14.23
N GLN A 141 6.34 2.90 14.70
CA GLN A 141 7.69 3.23 14.25
C GLN A 141 8.63 2.09 14.66
N ALA A 142 9.28 1.47 13.69
CA ALA A 142 10.34 0.49 13.92
C ALA A 142 11.69 1.09 13.49
N SER A 143 12.75 0.67 14.17
CA SER A 143 14.11 1.01 13.75
C SER A 143 14.41 0.35 12.40
N LEU A 144 15.39 0.92 11.69
CA LEU A 144 15.82 0.35 10.42
C LEU A 144 16.32 -1.09 10.57
N ASP A 145 17.02 -1.39 11.67
CA ASP A 145 17.49 -2.75 11.98
C ASP A 145 16.33 -3.72 12.22
N ALA A 146 15.28 -3.30 12.93
CA ALA A 146 14.10 -4.13 13.15
C ALA A 146 13.38 -4.44 11.82
N LEU A 147 13.28 -3.46 10.91
CA LEU A 147 12.67 -3.65 9.59
C LEU A 147 13.53 -4.54 8.67
N ALA A 148 14.86 -4.41 8.75
CA ALA A 148 15.78 -5.28 8.03
C ALA A 148 15.66 -6.73 8.53
N GLU A 149 15.66 -6.96 9.84
CA GLU A 149 15.46 -8.29 10.44
C GLU A 149 14.11 -8.87 10.04
N ALA A 150 13.02 -8.08 10.15
CA ALA A 150 11.69 -8.53 9.78
C ALA A 150 11.60 -8.91 8.30
N THR A 151 12.24 -8.14 7.43
CA THR A 151 12.33 -8.45 6.00
C THR A 151 13.00 -9.79 5.77
N GLU A 152 14.17 -10.02 6.38
CA GLU A 152 14.89 -11.29 6.22
C GLU A 152 14.09 -12.48 6.73
N ARG A 153 13.44 -12.35 7.90
CA ARG A 153 12.60 -13.39 8.47
C ARG A 153 11.43 -13.71 7.55
N LEU A 154 10.79 -12.69 6.96
CA LEU A 154 9.70 -12.89 6.01
C LEU A 154 10.19 -13.61 4.74
N GLU A 155 11.37 -13.27 4.22
CA GLU A 155 11.98 -13.94 3.07
C GLU A 155 12.34 -15.40 3.36
N ARG A 156 12.81 -15.72 4.58
CA ARG A 156 13.09 -17.09 5.03
C ARG A 156 11.83 -17.88 5.38
N GLY A 157 10.65 -17.25 5.36
CA GLY A 157 9.40 -17.88 5.78
C GLY A 157 9.31 -18.13 7.29
N GLU A 158 10.00 -17.32 8.09
CA GLU A 158 9.98 -17.37 9.55
C GLU A 158 8.82 -16.55 10.13
N SER A 159 8.55 -16.71 11.43
CA SER A 159 7.48 -15.95 12.10
C SER A 159 7.92 -14.51 12.30
N LEU A 160 6.99 -13.58 12.18
CA LEU A 160 7.16 -12.21 12.66
C LEU A 160 6.34 -12.04 13.94
N SER A 161 6.84 -11.23 14.86
CA SER A 161 5.97 -10.69 15.92
C SER A 161 4.92 -9.78 15.29
N ALA A 162 3.78 -9.60 15.96
CA ALA A 162 2.73 -8.71 15.48
C ALA A 162 3.26 -7.28 15.22
N ASP A 163 4.13 -6.79 16.10
CA ASP A 163 4.73 -5.46 15.98
C ASP A 163 5.63 -5.32 14.75
N LEU A 164 6.44 -6.34 14.44
CA LEU A 164 7.30 -6.33 13.25
C LEU A 164 6.48 -6.50 11.97
N ALA A 165 5.43 -7.31 11.99
CA ALA A 165 4.50 -7.44 10.86
C ALA A 165 3.77 -6.12 10.58
N LEU A 166 3.33 -5.41 11.63
CA LEU A 166 2.75 -4.07 11.53
C LEU A 166 3.76 -3.05 11.02
N ALA A 167 5.01 -3.12 11.47
CA ALA A 167 6.07 -2.23 11.00
C ALA A 167 6.36 -2.41 9.50
N LEU A 168 6.38 -3.65 8.99
CA LEU A 168 6.53 -3.94 7.56
C LEU A 168 5.30 -3.54 6.74
N GLN A 169 4.11 -3.44 7.35
CA GLN A 169 2.90 -2.98 6.68
C GLN A 169 3.07 -1.53 6.20
N HIS A 170 3.91 -0.75 6.88
CA HIS A 170 4.31 0.60 6.49
C HIS A 170 5.17 0.53 5.21
N GLY A 171 4.59 0.88 4.06
CA GLY A 171 5.28 0.84 2.75
C GLY A 171 4.84 -0.28 1.81
N THR A 172 3.87 -1.10 2.23
CA THR A 172 3.18 -2.08 1.35
C THR A 172 2.37 -1.44 0.23
N SER A 173 2.10 -0.15 0.36
CA SER A 173 1.39 0.74 -0.55
C SER A 173 2.28 1.39 -1.61
N VAL A 174 3.59 1.14 -1.59
CA VAL A 174 4.56 1.66 -2.55
C VAL A 174 4.88 0.55 -3.55
N GLY A 175 4.49 0.71 -4.82
CA GLY A 175 4.56 -0.33 -5.86
C GLY A 175 5.92 -1.03 -6.07
N GLY A 176 5.92 -2.31 -6.49
CA GLY A 176 7.10 -3.16 -6.76
C GLY A 176 7.01 -4.62 -6.24
N ALA A 177 8.11 -5.37 -6.28
CA ALA A 177 8.15 -6.76 -5.78
C ALA A 177 9.22 -7.01 -4.70
N ARG A 178 10.09 -6.01 -4.47
CA ARG A 178 11.23 -6.14 -3.57
C ARG A 178 10.92 -5.62 -2.17
N PRO A 179 11.62 -6.11 -1.14
CA PRO A 179 11.42 -5.63 0.21
C PRO A 179 11.68 -4.14 0.37
N LYS A 180 10.67 -3.47 0.91
CA LYS A 180 10.73 -2.06 1.24
C LYS A 180 9.85 -1.73 2.44
N ALA A 181 10.15 -0.62 3.08
CA ALA A 181 9.32 -0.06 4.14
C ALA A 181 9.33 1.47 4.05
N LEU A 182 8.24 2.10 4.47
CA LEU A 182 8.23 3.55 4.70
C LEU A 182 8.86 3.83 6.08
N LEU A 183 9.67 4.87 6.17
CA LEU A 183 10.32 5.34 7.38
C LEU A 183 9.90 6.77 7.64
N THR A 184 9.50 7.06 8.87
CA THR A 184 9.31 8.45 9.33
C THR A 184 10.50 8.83 10.20
N SER A 185 11.09 9.99 9.92
CA SER A 185 12.17 10.58 10.73
C SER A 185 11.90 12.07 10.93
N GLU A 186 12.65 12.71 11.83
CA GLU A 186 12.55 14.16 12.06
C GLU A 186 12.72 14.99 10.76
N THR A 187 13.55 14.48 9.84
CA THR A 187 13.83 15.13 8.56
C THR A 187 12.81 14.84 7.45
N GLY A 188 11.80 14.01 7.72
CA GLY A 188 10.73 13.65 6.80
C GLY A 188 10.51 12.15 6.63
N LYS A 189 9.64 11.81 5.68
CA LYS A 189 9.33 10.43 5.28
C LYS A 189 10.30 9.94 4.19
N PHE A 190 10.64 8.66 4.24
CA PHE A 190 11.54 8.00 3.31
C PHE A 190 10.99 6.63 2.94
N ILE A 191 11.34 6.11 1.77
CA ILE A 191 11.19 4.70 1.45
C ILE A 191 12.56 4.05 1.62
N ALA A 192 12.65 3.06 2.52
CA ALA A 192 13.82 2.21 2.68
C ALA A 192 13.68 0.98 1.78
N LYS A 193 14.70 0.72 0.97
CA LYS A 193 14.81 -0.46 0.11
C LYS A 193 15.89 -1.38 0.67
N PHE A 194 15.54 -2.65 0.86
CA PHE A 194 16.43 -3.64 1.46
C PHE A 194 16.96 -4.59 0.37
N SER A 195 18.21 -5.02 0.54
CA SER A 195 18.82 -6.06 -0.30
C SER A 195 18.23 -7.43 0.03
N THR A 196 18.02 -8.27 -0.98
CA THR A 196 17.51 -9.65 -0.78
C THR A 196 18.66 -10.65 -0.84
N SER A 197 18.51 -11.82 -0.22
CA SER A 197 19.53 -12.89 -0.32
C SER A 197 19.63 -13.50 -1.72
N THR A 198 18.60 -13.31 -2.55
CA THR A 198 18.52 -13.75 -3.94
C THR A 198 19.10 -12.75 -4.95
N ASP A 199 19.66 -11.64 -4.46
CA ASP A 199 20.31 -10.65 -5.30
C ASP A 199 21.57 -11.19 -5.99
N LEU A 200 21.62 -11.14 -7.33
CA LEU A 200 22.80 -11.53 -8.12
C LEU A 200 23.99 -10.60 -7.88
N TYR A 201 23.71 -9.35 -7.52
CA TYR A 201 24.66 -8.31 -7.16
C TYR A 201 23.93 -7.30 -6.26
N ASN A 202 24.66 -6.39 -5.63
CA ASN A 202 24.08 -5.43 -4.69
C ASN A 202 23.19 -4.40 -5.43
N LEU A 203 21.91 -4.76 -5.64
CA LEU A 203 20.94 -3.95 -6.37
C LEU A 203 20.67 -2.61 -5.67
N VAL A 204 20.73 -2.57 -4.34
CA VAL A 204 20.58 -1.33 -3.57
C VAL A 204 21.71 -0.34 -3.89
N LYS A 205 22.97 -0.80 -3.93
CA LYS A 205 24.10 0.03 -4.36
C LYS A 205 23.99 0.41 -5.83
N ALA A 206 23.57 -0.51 -6.69
CA ALA A 206 23.41 -0.23 -8.11
C ALA A 206 22.34 0.87 -8.35
N GLU A 207 21.21 0.78 -7.67
CA GLU A 207 20.16 1.80 -7.74
C GLU A 207 20.65 3.15 -7.19
N TYR A 208 21.36 3.15 -6.06
CA TYR A 208 21.96 4.36 -5.50
C TYR A 208 22.92 5.04 -6.49
N VAL A 209 23.83 4.27 -7.12
CA VAL A 209 24.76 4.80 -8.13
C VAL A 209 24.02 5.33 -9.34
N ALA A 210 23.01 4.62 -9.83
CA ALA A 210 22.20 5.06 -10.97
C ALA A 210 21.46 6.39 -10.67
N MET A 211 20.84 6.51 -9.50
CA MET A 211 20.15 7.73 -9.06
C MET A 211 21.12 8.91 -8.88
N ARG A 212 22.33 8.65 -8.36
CA ARG A 212 23.39 9.67 -8.26
C ARG A 212 23.87 10.11 -9.65
N LEU A 213 24.06 9.18 -10.57
CA LEU A 213 24.46 9.48 -11.95
C LEU A 213 23.38 10.31 -12.67
N ALA A 214 22.10 9.91 -12.55
CA ALA A 214 20.96 10.63 -13.11
C ALA A 214 20.93 12.10 -12.65
N ARG A 215 21.16 12.34 -11.36
CA ARG A 215 21.29 13.71 -10.84
C ARG A 215 22.48 14.47 -11.42
N LEU A 216 23.64 13.82 -11.55
CA LEU A 216 24.85 14.45 -12.09
C LEU A 216 24.69 14.87 -13.55
N VAL A 217 23.88 14.14 -14.34
CA VAL A 217 23.57 14.49 -15.72
C VAL A 217 22.34 15.42 -15.85
N GLY A 218 21.82 15.93 -14.73
CA GLY A 218 20.77 16.95 -14.71
C GLY A 218 19.32 16.42 -14.79
N LEU A 219 19.10 15.12 -14.59
CA LEU A 219 17.74 14.58 -14.51
C LEU A 219 17.07 14.91 -13.17
N GLU A 220 15.76 15.17 -13.22
CA GLU A 220 14.94 15.33 -12.03
C GLU A 220 14.67 13.95 -11.40
N VAL A 221 15.32 13.69 -10.26
CA VAL A 221 15.23 12.42 -9.55
C VAL A 221 15.17 12.63 -8.03
N ALA A 222 14.49 11.71 -7.34
CA ALA A 222 14.38 11.69 -5.88
C ALA A 222 15.75 11.70 -5.18
N SER A 223 15.83 12.27 -3.98
CA SER A 223 17.08 12.26 -3.19
C SER A 223 17.29 10.91 -2.54
N VAL A 224 18.50 10.36 -2.73
CA VAL A 224 18.87 9.04 -2.23
C VAL A 224 20.01 9.10 -1.24
N ILE A 225 19.91 8.33 -0.17
CA ILE A 225 20.94 8.16 0.87
C ILE A 225 21.21 6.66 0.98
N LEU A 226 22.48 6.26 0.93
CA LEU A 226 22.89 4.89 1.23
C LEU A 226 23.31 4.82 2.71
N THR A 227 22.72 3.91 3.46
CA THR A 227 23.05 3.63 4.87
C THR A 227 23.30 2.14 5.06
N GLN A 228 23.85 1.77 6.20
CA GLN A 228 23.97 0.36 6.61
C GLN A 228 23.03 0.04 7.76
N SER A 229 22.51 -1.18 7.77
CA SER A 229 21.70 -1.77 8.83
C SER A 229 22.01 -3.25 8.91
N LEU A 230 22.34 -3.75 10.10
CA LEU A 230 22.79 -5.14 10.31
C LEU A 230 23.86 -5.60 9.29
N ASN A 231 24.84 -4.73 8.97
CA ASN A 231 25.89 -4.94 7.96
C ASN A 231 25.41 -5.08 6.50
N ARG A 232 24.18 -4.67 6.18
CA ARG A 232 23.64 -4.62 4.81
C ARG A 232 23.38 -3.20 4.36
N ASP A 233 23.51 -2.98 3.06
CA ASP A 233 23.19 -1.69 2.45
C ASP A 233 21.67 -1.51 2.35
N VAL A 234 21.20 -0.34 2.76
CA VAL A 234 19.82 0.13 2.63
C VAL A 234 19.86 1.48 1.91
N GLN A 235 19.06 1.62 0.86
CA GLN A 235 18.84 2.91 0.22
C GLN A 235 17.57 3.53 0.77
N ARG A 236 17.67 4.79 1.21
CA ARG A 236 16.52 5.62 1.57
C ARG A 236 16.28 6.64 0.46
N ASN A 237 15.08 6.68 -0.11
CA ASN A 237 14.68 7.75 -1.01
C ASN A 237 13.62 8.65 -0.37
N ARG A 238 13.75 9.97 -0.59
CA ARG A 238 12.79 11.00 -0.19
C ARG A 238 11.98 11.44 -1.40
#